data_AF-A0A0Q9U728-F1
#
_entry.id   AF-A0A0Q9U728-F1
#
_cell.length_a   1.000
_cell.length_b   1.000
_cell.length_c   1.000
_cell.angle_alpha   90.00
_cell.angle_beta   90.00
_cell.angle_gamma   90.00
#
_symmetry.space_group_name_H-M   'P 1'
#
loop_
_entity.id
_entity.type
_entity.pdbx_description
1 polymer ?
#
loop_
_entity_poly.entity_id
_entity_poly.type
_entity_poly.pdbx_seq_one_letter_code
_entity_poly.pdbx_strand_id
1 'polypeptide(L)'
;MGTDAQRIRELAEGLTTALARPVGASDEIAGALAESVAALRRLADVVERHSDAAAASGRPAPVEVVAPVLGVDGCTAGWVGALLEPGAPRPRILVAPTIAELVAMVRESTGIRVVGIDIPIGLPDSTIRQADVLARKALPGKASSIFSTLTRAAYAAATRLDADAVNRGLVGQGVGAQVFALRDKIVEVDSWLRTRPTVTVLEVHPEVSFATMTGAPILASKKTDDGRDQRLAALAAAGIARPSVLQGQGYAADDVLDACAVAWSAARHAAGLARSLPDPPEVFSDGIPAAIWA
;
A
#
# COMPACT_ATOMS: atom_id res chain seq x y z
N MET A 1 0.47 15.25 18.52
CA MET A 1 0.78 14.08 19.37
C MET A 1 2.29 13.96 19.45
N GLY A 2 2.88 13.93 20.64
CA GLY A 2 4.34 13.83 20.81
C GLY A 2 4.90 12.48 20.33
N THR A 3 6.18 12.45 19.97
CA THR A 3 6.90 11.23 19.54
C THR A 3 7.02 10.23 20.69
N ASP A 4 7.29 8.95 20.39
CA ASP A 4 7.48 7.94 21.45
C ASP A 4 8.69 8.28 22.34
N ALA A 5 9.76 8.85 21.78
CA ALA A 5 10.88 9.40 22.55
C ALA A 5 10.44 10.54 23.49
N GLN A 6 9.53 11.41 23.04
CA GLN A 6 8.97 12.48 23.86
C GLN A 6 8.13 11.93 25.03
N ARG A 7 7.28 10.93 24.78
CA ARG A 7 6.49 10.27 25.83
C ARG A 7 7.38 9.58 26.88
N ILE A 8 8.46 8.93 26.45
CA ILE A 8 9.43 8.30 27.36
C ILE A 8 10.15 9.37 28.20
N ARG A 9 10.50 10.52 27.60
CA ARG A 9 11.07 11.67 28.33
C ARG A 9 10.10 12.24 29.35
N GLU A 10 8.83 12.43 28.98
CA GLU A 10 7.77 12.89 29.89
C GLU A 10 7.57 11.91 31.06
N LEU A 11 7.64 10.60 30.82
CA LEU A 11 7.59 9.58 31.87
C LEU A 11 8.79 9.69 32.83
N ALA A 12 10.00 9.86 32.28
CA ALA A 12 11.22 10.03 33.07
C ALA A 12 11.20 11.33 33.90
N GLU A 13 10.66 12.42 33.36
CA GLU A 13 10.47 13.69 34.07
C GLU A 13 9.41 13.59 35.17
N GLY A 14 8.31 12.87 34.93
CA GLY A 14 7.30 12.57 35.94
C GLY A 14 7.88 11.82 37.14
N LEU A 15 8.69 10.78 36.88
CA LEU A 15 9.39 10.02 37.93
C LEU A 15 10.46 10.86 38.64
N THR A 16 11.14 11.77 37.93
CA THR A 16 12.11 12.70 38.52
C THR A 16 11.43 13.74 39.42
N THR A 17 10.24 14.19 39.06
CA THR A 17 9.46 15.13 39.87
C THR A 17 8.94 14.47 41.14
N ALA A 18 8.63 13.16 41.09
CA ALA A 18 8.31 12.37 42.27
C ALA A 18 9.50 12.25 43.25
N LEU A 19 10.76 12.21 42.75
CA LEU A 19 11.98 12.26 43.57
C LEU A 19 12.18 13.58 44.33
N ALA A 20 11.60 14.69 43.87
CA ALA A 20 11.68 15.97 44.57
C ALA A 20 10.72 16.08 45.77
N ARG A 21 9.85 15.08 45.98
CA ARG A 21 8.83 15.03 47.05
C ARG A 21 8.88 13.80 47.98
N PRO A 22 10.00 13.44 48.63
CA PRO A 22 9.91 12.59 49.80
C PRO A 22 10.52 13.25 51.04
N VAL A 23 9.65 13.70 51.94
CA VAL A 23 9.95 13.60 53.36
C VAL A 23 9.77 12.11 53.71
N GLY A 24 10.87 11.34 53.77
CA GLY A 24 10.89 9.98 54.35
C GLY A 24 11.00 8.75 53.42
N ALA A 25 11.49 8.85 52.19
CA ALA A 25 11.79 7.66 51.38
C ALA A 25 13.11 7.00 51.82
N SER A 26 13.14 5.67 51.93
CA SER A 26 14.36 4.88 52.18
C SER A 26 15.38 5.10 51.06
N ASP A 27 16.67 5.18 51.39
CA ASP A 27 17.78 5.34 50.41
C ASP A 27 17.74 4.28 49.29
N GLU A 28 17.20 3.08 49.60
CA GLU A 28 17.00 1.99 48.64
C GLU A 28 15.97 2.34 47.55
N ILE A 29 14.87 3.02 47.93
CA ILE A 29 13.83 3.45 46.99
C ILE A 29 14.36 4.59 46.10
N ALA A 30 15.12 5.51 46.68
CA ALA A 30 15.75 6.60 45.94
C ALA A 30 16.74 6.08 44.89
N GLY A 31 17.54 5.07 45.25
CA GLY A 31 18.46 4.38 44.34
C GLY A 31 17.75 3.70 43.16
N ALA A 32 16.77 2.83 43.44
CA ALA A 32 16.03 2.09 42.42
C ALA A 32 15.29 3.03 41.43
N LEU A 33 14.76 4.15 41.93
CA LEU A 33 14.06 5.13 41.11
C LEU A 33 15.03 5.92 40.22
N ALA A 34 16.21 6.28 40.73
CA ALA A 34 17.25 6.96 39.95
C ALA A 34 17.78 6.07 38.80
N GLU A 35 17.99 4.78 39.05
CA GLU A 35 18.37 3.81 38.00
C GLU A 35 17.30 3.69 36.92
N SER A 36 16.03 3.67 37.32
CA SER A 36 14.89 3.59 36.39
C SER A 36 14.78 4.84 35.51
N VAL A 37 14.94 6.04 36.08
CA VAL A 37 14.98 7.30 35.32
C VAL A 37 16.15 7.31 34.33
N ALA A 38 17.33 6.84 34.75
CA ALA A 38 18.50 6.76 33.87
C ALA A 38 18.29 5.75 32.73
N ALA A 39 17.63 4.62 33.00
CA ALA A 39 17.27 3.63 31.99
C ALA A 39 16.25 4.19 30.97
N LEU A 40 15.23 4.90 31.43
CA LEU A 40 14.24 5.55 30.56
C LEU A 40 14.86 6.63 29.67
N ARG A 41 15.77 7.46 30.20
CA ARG A 41 16.51 8.45 29.40
C ARG A 41 17.37 7.78 28.32
N ARG A 42 18.13 6.73 28.68
CA ARG A 42 18.89 5.95 27.69
C ARG A 42 18.00 5.33 26.62
N LEU A 43 16.82 4.84 27.00
CA LEU A 43 15.84 4.30 26.05
C LEU A 43 15.34 5.40 25.10
N ALA A 44 15.01 6.58 25.62
CA ALA A 44 14.61 7.72 24.78
C ALA A 44 15.70 8.08 23.75
N ASP A 45 16.97 8.14 24.17
CA ASP A 45 18.10 8.44 23.28
C ASP A 45 18.32 7.36 22.21
N VAL A 46 18.07 6.08 22.54
CA VAL A 46 18.14 4.98 21.57
C VAL A 46 17.00 5.08 20.56
N VAL A 47 15.77 5.37 21.02
CA VAL A 47 14.60 5.53 20.15
C VAL A 47 14.74 6.74 19.24
N GLU A 48 15.25 7.86 19.74
CA GLU A 48 15.51 9.08 18.96
C GLU A 48 16.59 8.84 17.90
N ARG A 49 17.74 8.25 18.26
CA ARG A 49 18.79 7.91 17.29
C ARG A 49 18.32 6.92 16.22
N HIS A 50 17.44 5.97 16.58
CA HIS A 50 16.88 5.04 15.60
C HIS A 50 15.90 5.75 14.66
N SER A 51 15.14 6.72 15.18
CA SER A 51 14.23 7.56 14.39
C SER A 51 15.00 8.47 13.43
N ASP A 52 16.10 9.08 13.89
CA ASP A 52 16.96 9.95 13.09
C ASP A 52 17.74 9.17 12.03
N ALA A 53 18.21 7.96 12.36
CA ALA A 53 18.84 7.07 11.39
C ALA A 53 17.84 6.59 10.31
N ALA A 54 16.58 6.34 10.69
CA ALA A 54 15.50 6.05 9.75
C ALA A 54 15.05 7.28 8.92
N ALA A 55 15.22 8.50 9.45
CA ALA A 55 15.01 9.73 8.71
C ALA A 55 16.18 9.99 7.72
N ALA A 56 17.40 9.64 8.11
CA ALA A 56 18.59 9.71 7.25
C ALA A 56 18.59 8.64 6.15
N SER A 57 17.79 7.57 6.27
CA SER A 57 17.70 6.48 5.28
C SER A 57 16.84 6.78 4.05
N GLY A 58 16.76 8.04 3.60
CA GLY A 58 16.17 8.38 2.29
C GLY A 58 14.65 8.20 2.18
N ARG A 59 13.92 8.34 3.30
CA ARG A 59 12.44 8.29 3.25
C ARG A 59 11.92 9.39 2.32
N PRO A 60 11.05 9.07 1.33
CA PRO A 60 10.49 10.10 0.47
C PRO A 60 9.73 11.12 1.31
N ALA A 61 9.80 12.40 0.90
CA ALA A 61 8.97 13.44 1.52
C ALA A 61 7.48 13.03 1.50
N PRO A 62 6.66 13.49 2.47
CA PRO A 62 5.24 13.26 2.47
C PRO A 62 4.61 13.60 1.11
N VAL A 63 3.65 12.80 0.66
CA VAL A 63 3.04 12.97 -0.65
C VAL A 63 2.26 14.28 -0.69
N GLU A 64 2.51 15.07 -1.72
CA GLU A 64 1.68 16.23 -2.06
C GLU A 64 0.65 15.80 -3.09
N VAL A 65 -0.63 16.02 -2.78
CA VAL A 65 -1.74 15.72 -3.69
C VAL A 65 -2.00 16.96 -4.56
N VAL A 66 -1.42 16.97 -5.76
CA VAL A 66 -1.51 18.10 -6.71
C VAL A 66 -2.83 18.13 -7.50
N ALA A 67 -3.51 16.99 -7.59
CA ALA A 67 -4.81 16.83 -8.21
C ALA A 67 -5.55 15.65 -7.55
N PRO A 68 -6.90 15.58 -7.64
CA PRO A 68 -7.62 14.42 -7.14
C PRO A 68 -7.16 13.13 -7.81
N VAL A 69 -6.89 12.10 -7.00
CA VAL A 69 -6.51 10.76 -7.46
C VAL A 69 -7.28 9.70 -6.68
N LEU A 70 -7.51 8.56 -7.33
CA LEU A 70 -8.21 7.44 -6.73
C LEU A 70 -7.30 6.22 -6.69
N GLY A 71 -7.13 5.63 -5.52
CA GLY A 71 -6.57 4.28 -5.41
C GLY A 71 -7.65 3.25 -5.17
N VAL A 72 -7.55 2.10 -5.83
CA VAL A 72 -8.61 1.10 -5.85
C VAL A 72 -8.06 -0.29 -5.54
N ASP A 73 -8.78 -1.04 -4.71
CA ASP A 73 -8.54 -2.46 -4.45
C ASP A 73 -9.86 -3.26 -4.54
N GLY A 74 -9.75 -4.55 -4.85
CA GLY A 74 -10.87 -5.47 -4.96
C GLY A 74 -11.35 -5.94 -3.60
N CYS A 75 -12.65 -5.80 -3.33
CA CYS A 75 -13.28 -6.29 -2.10
C CYS A 75 -14.51 -7.17 -2.42
N THR A 76 -15.16 -7.70 -1.38
CA THR A 76 -16.34 -8.58 -1.57
C THR A 76 -17.57 -7.84 -2.09
N ALA A 77 -17.66 -6.52 -1.89
CA ALA A 77 -18.69 -5.65 -2.46
C ALA A 77 -18.42 -5.22 -3.91
N GLY A 78 -17.31 -5.64 -4.53
CA GLY A 78 -16.83 -5.09 -5.79
C GLY A 78 -15.49 -4.42 -5.59
N TRP A 79 -15.47 -3.09 -5.55
CA TRP A 79 -14.25 -2.30 -5.48
C TRP A 79 -14.35 -1.28 -4.35
N VAL A 80 -13.29 -1.18 -3.54
CA VAL A 80 -13.12 -0.10 -2.57
C VAL A 80 -12.13 0.92 -3.12
N GLY A 81 -12.49 2.19 -3.02
CA GLY A 81 -11.69 3.31 -3.48
C GLY A 81 -11.28 4.23 -2.33
N ALA A 82 -10.00 4.62 -2.30
CA ALA A 82 -9.48 5.69 -1.47
C ALA A 82 -9.21 6.93 -2.35
N LEU A 83 -10.08 7.94 -2.23
CA LEU A 83 -9.93 9.21 -2.93
C LEU A 83 -9.07 10.16 -2.10
N LEU A 84 -7.99 10.65 -2.70
CA LEU A 84 -7.16 11.72 -2.17
C LEU A 84 -7.46 13.02 -2.92
N GLU A 85 -7.67 14.10 -2.17
CA GLU A 85 -8.00 15.42 -2.72
C GLU A 85 -6.96 16.46 -2.25
N PRO A 86 -6.61 17.46 -3.08
CA PRO A 86 -5.69 18.51 -2.68
C PRO A 86 -6.12 19.21 -1.38
N GLY A 87 -5.18 19.38 -0.45
CA GLY A 87 -5.45 20.01 0.85
C GLY A 87 -6.24 19.14 1.85
N ALA A 88 -6.67 17.94 1.48
CA ALA A 88 -7.39 17.01 2.35
C ALA A 88 -6.53 15.76 2.63
N PRO A 89 -5.79 15.72 3.75
CA PRO A 89 -4.86 14.62 4.02
C PRO A 89 -5.57 13.30 4.37
N ARG A 90 -6.86 13.34 4.72
CA ARG A 90 -7.64 12.14 5.05
C ARG A 90 -8.34 11.62 3.78
N PRO A 91 -8.12 10.35 3.38
CA PRO A 91 -8.77 9.78 2.22
C PRO A 91 -10.28 9.62 2.46
N ARG A 92 -11.07 9.89 1.42
CA ARG A 92 -12.50 9.55 1.38
C ARG A 92 -12.66 8.13 0.84
N ILE A 93 -13.33 7.27 1.58
CA ILE A 93 -13.56 5.88 1.19
C ILE A 93 -14.88 5.75 0.43
N LEU A 94 -14.83 5.13 -0.75
CA LEU A 94 -15.98 4.87 -1.62
C LEU A 94 -16.03 3.38 -1.97
N VAL A 95 -17.22 2.87 -2.30
CA VAL A 95 -17.41 1.49 -2.73
C VAL A 95 -18.38 1.45 -3.90
N ALA A 96 -18.09 0.64 -4.90
CA ALA A 96 -19.04 0.33 -5.96
C ALA A 96 -18.88 -1.11 -6.47
N PRO A 97 -19.95 -1.72 -7.00
CA PRO A 97 -19.91 -3.07 -7.59
C PRO A 97 -18.89 -3.22 -8.74
N THR A 98 -18.72 -2.19 -9.57
CA THR A 98 -17.83 -2.22 -10.74
C THR A 98 -16.82 -1.08 -10.75
N ILE A 99 -15.69 -1.26 -11.42
CA ILE A 99 -14.65 -0.24 -11.56
C ILE A 99 -15.18 0.99 -12.31
N ALA A 100 -16.02 0.77 -13.32
CA ALA A 100 -16.62 1.83 -14.11
C ALA A 100 -17.55 2.71 -13.26
N GLU A 101 -18.39 2.11 -12.42
CA GLU A 101 -19.27 2.83 -11.49
C GLU A 101 -18.48 3.60 -10.43
N LEU A 102 -17.43 2.99 -9.85
CA LEU A 102 -16.60 3.64 -8.85
C LEU A 102 -15.94 4.90 -9.44
N VAL A 103 -15.36 4.79 -10.64
CA VAL A 103 -14.71 5.92 -11.31
C VAL A 103 -15.74 6.97 -11.73
N ALA A 104 -16.92 6.58 -12.21
CA ALA A 104 -17.98 7.52 -12.56
C ALA A 104 -18.45 8.35 -11.36
N MET A 105 -18.72 7.72 -10.21
CA MET A 105 -19.13 8.38 -8.96
C MET A 105 -18.13 9.45 -8.52
N VAL A 106 -16.84 9.14 -8.61
CA VAL A 106 -15.78 10.08 -8.23
C VAL A 106 -15.65 11.20 -9.26
N ARG A 107 -15.75 10.90 -10.56
CA ARG A 107 -15.68 11.91 -11.63
C ARG A 107 -16.80 12.92 -11.60
N GLU A 108 -18.01 12.51 -11.24
CA GLU A 108 -19.15 13.42 -11.11
C GLU A 108 -18.94 14.48 -10.02
N SER A 109 -18.21 14.12 -8.97
CA SER A 109 -17.96 14.98 -7.81
C SER A 109 -16.60 15.68 -7.84
N THR A 110 -15.64 15.21 -8.66
CA THR A 110 -14.25 15.68 -8.63
C THR A 110 -13.56 15.56 -9.99
N GLY A 111 -12.54 16.40 -10.23
CA GLY A 111 -11.71 16.34 -11.43
C GLY A 111 -10.62 15.27 -11.40
N ILE A 112 -10.93 14.01 -11.00
CA ILE A 112 -9.90 12.97 -10.92
C ILE A 112 -9.16 12.77 -12.24
N ARG A 113 -7.83 12.65 -12.15
CA ARG A 113 -6.95 12.52 -13.31
C ARG A 113 -6.28 11.16 -13.41
N VAL A 114 -5.97 10.56 -12.26
CA VAL A 114 -5.22 9.30 -12.17
C VAL A 114 -5.98 8.33 -11.26
N VAL A 115 -6.13 7.10 -11.73
CA VAL A 115 -6.68 5.97 -10.98
C VAL A 115 -5.61 4.89 -10.90
N GLY A 116 -5.13 4.59 -9.70
CA GLY A 116 -4.34 3.39 -9.44
C GLY A 116 -5.27 2.23 -9.09
N ILE A 117 -4.96 1.03 -9.57
CA ILE A 117 -5.74 -0.19 -9.29
C ILE A 117 -4.78 -1.34 -8.95
N ASP A 118 -5.06 -2.10 -7.88
CA ASP A 118 -4.35 -3.34 -7.56
C ASP A 118 -4.86 -4.52 -8.40
N ILE A 119 -4.56 -4.45 -9.70
CA ILE A 119 -4.87 -5.54 -10.63
C ILE A 119 -3.95 -5.48 -11.85
N PRO A 120 -3.56 -6.64 -12.43
CA PRO A 120 -2.76 -6.66 -13.64
C PRO A 120 -3.40 -5.92 -14.81
N ILE A 121 -2.61 -5.04 -15.44
CA ILE A 121 -2.95 -4.26 -16.64
C ILE A 121 -1.96 -4.59 -17.75
N GLY A 122 -2.46 -4.90 -18.94
CA GLY A 122 -1.64 -5.33 -20.07
C GLY A 122 -1.22 -6.79 -19.90
N LEU A 123 -2.02 -7.68 -20.51
CA LEU A 123 -1.89 -9.13 -20.34
C LEU A 123 -0.95 -9.72 -21.40
N PRO A 124 0.03 -10.55 -21.04
CA PRO A 124 0.95 -11.13 -22.01
C PRO A 124 0.25 -12.12 -22.94
N ASP A 125 0.74 -12.24 -24.16
CA ASP A 125 0.19 -13.20 -25.13
C ASP A 125 0.77 -14.60 -24.93
N SER A 126 2.10 -14.68 -24.76
CA SER A 126 2.84 -15.95 -24.68
C SER A 126 4.16 -15.85 -23.93
N THR A 127 4.32 -14.84 -23.07
CA THR A 127 5.53 -14.60 -22.29
C THR A 127 5.22 -14.47 -20.80
N ILE A 128 6.24 -14.63 -19.96
CA ILE A 128 6.18 -14.17 -18.58
C ILE A 128 6.24 -12.64 -18.59
N ARG A 129 5.35 -12.00 -17.84
CA ARG A 129 5.28 -10.56 -17.70
C ARG A 129 6.47 -10.05 -16.87
N GLN A 130 7.24 -9.12 -17.42
CA GLN A 130 8.42 -8.57 -16.76
C GLN A 130 8.05 -7.70 -15.55
N ALA A 131 6.88 -7.05 -15.56
CA ALA A 131 6.35 -6.33 -14.40
C ALA A 131 6.33 -7.20 -13.14
N ASP A 132 5.76 -8.41 -13.23
CA ASP A 132 5.68 -9.36 -12.11
C ASP A 132 7.07 -9.79 -11.63
N VAL A 133 8.01 -10.03 -12.57
CA VAL A 133 9.39 -10.44 -12.26
C VAL A 133 10.13 -9.35 -11.49
N LEU A 134 10.00 -8.10 -11.92
CA LEU A 134 10.66 -6.97 -11.28
C LEU A 134 10.02 -6.61 -9.94
N ALA A 135 8.70 -6.68 -9.83
CA ALA A 135 8.00 -6.48 -8.56
C ALA A 135 8.41 -7.52 -7.52
N ARG A 136 8.60 -8.79 -7.90
CA ARG A 136 9.15 -9.83 -6.99
C ARG A 136 10.55 -9.48 -6.50
N LYS A 137 11.43 -9.02 -7.39
CA LYS A 137 12.78 -8.59 -7.03
C LYS A 137 12.76 -7.39 -6.08
N ALA A 138 11.79 -6.49 -6.22
CA ALA A 138 11.61 -5.34 -5.34
C ALA A 138 11.09 -5.71 -3.93
N LEU A 139 10.65 -6.96 -3.72
CA LEU A 139 10.04 -7.43 -2.47
C LEU A 139 10.80 -8.62 -1.84
N PRO A 140 12.08 -8.45 -1.42
CA PRO A 140 12.80 -9.51 -0.73
C PRO A 140 12.07 -9.95 0.54
N GLY A 141 11.95 -11.26 0.75
CA GLY A 141 11.18 -11.83 1.87
C GLY A 141 9.66 -11.80 1.69
N LYS A 142 9.16 -11.19 0.61
CA LYS A 142 7.72 -11.06 0.33
C LYS A 142 7.35 -11.26 -1.15
N ALA A 143 8.24 -11.87 -1.94
CA ALA A 143 8.01 -12.12 -3.36
C ALA A 143 6.74 -12.95 -3.65
N SER A 144 6.28 -13.76 -2.70
CA SER A 144 5.03 -14.53 -2.81
C SER A 144 3.77 -13.67 -2.81
N SER A 145 3.86 -12.39 -2.42
CA SER A 145 2.74 -11.44 -2.56
C SER A 145 2.46 -11.07 -4.02
N ILE A 146 3.46 -11.18 -4.90
CA ILE A 146 3.29 -10.97 -6.34
C ILE A 146 2.91 -12.28 -7.00
N PHE A 147 1.65 -12.38 -7.42
CA PHE A 147 1.21 -13.49 -8.23
C PHE A 147 1.69 -13.36 -9.69
N SER A 148 1.77 -14.48 -10.42
CA SER A 148 2.08 -14.44 -11.85
C SER A 148 0.80 -14.15 -12.62
N THR A 149 0.79 -13.07 -13.38
CA THR A 149 -0.24 -12.75 -14.36
C THR A 149 -0.31 -13.85 -15.41
N LEU A 150 -1.51 -14.33 -15.71
CA LEU A 150 -1.69 -15.35 -16.74
C LEU A 150 -1.67 -14.71 -18.13
N THR A 151 -1.43 -15.54 -19.14
CA THR A 151 -1.64 -15.11 -20.53
C THR A 151 -3.09 -14.71 -20.79
N ARG A 152 -3.31 -13.80 -21.73
CA ARG A 152 -4.65 -13.36 -22.14
C ARG A 152 -5.56 -14.55 -22.49
N ALA A 153 -5.04 -15.51 -23.24
CA ALA A 153 -5.78 -16.70 -23.63
C ALA A 153 -6.21 -17.56 -22.43
N ALA A 154 -5.38 -17.63 -21.37
CA ALA A 154 -5.73 -18.35 -20.15
C ALA A 154 -6.84 -17.65 -19.35
N TYR A 155 -6.87 -16.31 -19.31
CA TYR A 155 -8.00 -15.59 -18.71
C TYR A 155 -9.29 -15.73 -19.51
N ALA A 156 -9.22 -15.92 -20.83
CA ALA A 156 -10.40 -16.18 -21.66
C ALA A 156 -11.01 -17.58 -21.45
N ALA A 157 -10.27 -18.53 -20.87
CA ALA A 157 -10.75 -19.88 -20.65
C ALA A 157 -11.93 -19.93 -19.66
N ALA A 158 -12.83 -20.90 -19.86
CA ALA A 158 -14.05 -21.04 -19.07
C ALA A 158 -13.81 -21.68 -17.69
N THR A 159 -12.81 -22.57 -17.60
CA THR A 159 -12.47 -23.26 -16.36
C THR A 159 -11.01 -23.10 -16.00
N ARG A 160 -10.67 -23.27 -14.72
CA ARG A 160 -9.28 -23.26 -14.26
C ARG A 160 -8.44 -24.34 -14.92
N LEU A 161 -9.04 -25.51 -15.22
CA LEU A 161 -8.34 -26.61 -15.86
C LEU A 161 -7.94 -26.25 -17.30
N ASP A 162 -8.86 -25.65 -18.04
CA ASP A 162 -8.59 -25.18 -19.40
C ASP A 162 -7.56 -24.04 -19.39
N ALA A 163 -7.69 -23.10 -18.45
CA ALA A 163 -6.72 -22.03 -18.25
C ALA A 163 -5.32 -22.58 -17.95
N ASP A 164 -5.22 -23.63 -17.12
CA ASP A 164 -3.95 -24.29 -16.79
C ASP A 164 -3.32 -24.94 -18.02
N ALA A 165 -4.10 -25.68 -18.82
CA ALA A 165 -3.63 -26.29 -20.06
C ALA A 165 -3.11 -25.23 -21.05
N VAL A 166 -3.88 -24.16 -21.27
CA VAL A 166 -3.52 -23.05 -22.15
C VAL A 166 -2.25 -22.34 -21.66
N ASN A 167 -2.20 -21.95 -20.38
CA ASN A 167 -1.09 -21.18 -19.85
C ASN A 167 0.21 -22.00 -19.82
N ARG A 168 0.15 -23.30 -19.48
CA ARG A 168 1.32 -24.17 -19.58
C ARG A 168 1.81 -24.33 -21.01
N GLY A 169 0.90 -24.45 -21.96
CA GLY A 169 1.26 -24.56 -23.38
C GLY A 169 1.99 -23.32 -23.91
N LEU A 170 1.64 -22.13 -23.41
CA LEU A 170 2.20 -20.86 -23.88
C LEU A 170 3.47 -20.44 -23.12
N VAL A 171 3.49 -20.58 -21.79
CA VAL A 171 4.56 -20.02 -20.94
C VAL A 171 5.17 -21.03 -19.97
N GLY A 172 4.75 -22.30 -20.00
CA GLY A 172 5.26 -23.34 -19.11
C GLY A 172 4.82 -23.21 -17.64
N GLN A 173 3.96 -22.23 -17.30
CA GLN A 173 3.49 -21.99 -15.93
C GLN A 173 2.05 -22.46 -15.74
N GLY A 174 1.80 -23.14 -14.61
CA GLY A 174 0.45 -23.54 -14.22
C GLY A 174 -0.39 -22.39 -13.68
N VAL A 175 -1.70 -22.62 -13.56
CA VAL A 175 -2.66 -21.66 -13.03
C VAL A 175 -3.05 -22.01 -11.60
N GLY A 176 -2.58 -21.20 -10.66
CA GLY A 176 -2.93 -21.28 -9.25
C GLY A 176 -4.39 -20.86 -8.98
N ALA A 177 -5.00 -21.42 -7.93
CA ALA A 177 -6.39 -21.14 -7.57
C ALA A 177 -6.64 -19.65 -7.24
N GLN A 178 -5.72 -19.01 -6.51
CA GLN A 178 -5.82 -17.60 -6.15
C GLN A 178 -5.80 -16.68 -7.38
N VAL A 179 -4.91 -16.94 -8.34
CA VAL A 179 -4.81 -16.17 -9.58
C VAL A 179 -6.08 -16.32 -10.41
N PHE A 180 -6.61 -17.53 -10.51
CA PHE A 180 -7.85 -17.78 -11.24
C PHE A 180 -9.08 -17.19 -10.54
N ALA A 181 -9.08 -17.10 -9.21
CA ALA A 181 -10.17 -16.45 -8.47
C ALA A 181 -10.25 -14.93 -8.75
N LEU A 182 -9.15 -14.30 -9.18
CA LEU A 182 -9.13 -12.89 -9.59
C LEU A 182 -9.52 -12.68 -11.06
N ARG A 183 -9.74 -13.76 -11.84
CA ARG A 183 -10.04 -13.71 -13.28
C ARG A 183 -11.11 -12.69 -13.61
N ASP A 184 -12.25 -12.73 -12.91
CA ASP A 184 -13.40 -11.91 -13.29
C ASP A 184 -13.12 -10.42 -13.13
N LYS A 185 -12.39 -10.02 -12.07
CA LYS A 185 -11.93 -8.64 -11.87
C LYS A 185 -10.89 -8.21 -12.92
N ILE A 186 -9.97 -9.11 -13.28
CA ILE A 186 -8.93 -8.83 -14.31
C ILE A 186 -9.61 -8.61 -15.66
N VAL A 187 -10.57 -9.48 -16.02
CA VAL A 187 -11.34 -9.37 -17.27
C VAL A 187 -12.23 -8.12 -17.26
N GLU A 188 -12.83 -7.78 -16.13
CA GLU A 188 -13.59 -6.53 -15.95
C GLU A 188 -12.74 -5.30 -16.26
N VAL A 189 -11.55 -5.20 -15.65
CA VAL A 189 -10.65 -4.06 -15.83
C VAL A 189 -10.07 -4.02 -17.25
N ASP A 190 -9.64 -5.15 -17.82
CA ASP A 190 -9.18 -5.21 -19.22
C ASP A 190 -10.28 -4.74 -20.19
N SER A 191 -11.52 -5.19 -19.97
CA SER A 191 -12.67 -4.78 -20.80
C SER A 191 -12.98 -3.29 -20.64
N TRP A 192 -12.94 -2.78 -19.41
CA TRP A 192 -13.18 -1.37 -19.13
C TRP A 192 -12.10 -0.48 -19.76
N LEU A 193 -10.81 -0.84 -19.67
CA LEU A 193 -9.71 -0.09 -20.28
C LEU A 193 -9.85 0.03 -21.80
N ARG A 194 -10.38 -0.99 -22.49
CA ARG A 194 -10.64 -0.97 -23.94
C ARG A 194 -11.72 0.03 -24.34
N THR A 195 -12.56 0.48 -23.40
CA THR A 195 -13.52 1.58 -23.65
C THR A 195 -12.83 2.95 -23.73
N ARG A 196 -11.52 3.01 -23.44
CA ARG A 196 -10.67 4.21 -23.43
C ARG A 196 -11.19 5.26 -22.45
N PRO A 197 -11.19 4.96 -21.13
CA PRO A 197 -11.60 5.94 -20.13
C PRO A 197 -10.74 7.20 -20.23
N THR A 198 -11.33 8.36 -19.95
CA THR A 198 -10.64 9.67 -20.06
C THR A 198 -9.70 9.97 -18.88
N VAL A 199 -9.50 9.01 -17.99
CA VAL A 199 -8.58 9.10 -16.85
C VAL A 199 -7.35 8.23 -17.14
N THR A 200 -6.20 8.61 -16.60
CA THR A 200 -5.03 7.74 -16.63
C THR A 200 -5.26 6.60 -15.63
N VAL A 201 -5.13 5.36 -16.09
CA VAL A 201 -5.25 4.17 -15.23
C VAL A 201 -3.90 3.50 -15.13
N LEU A 202 -3.49 3.17 -13.91
CA LEU A 202 -2.21 2.56 -13.59
C LEU A 202 -2.43 1.29 -12.79
N GLU A 203 -1.62 0.27 -13.05
CA GLU A 203 -1.49 -0.85 -12.13
C GLU A 203 -0.51 -0.46 -11.02
N VAL A 204 -0.94 -0.69 -9.78
CA VAL A 204 -0.15 -0.39 -8.60
C VAL A 204 -0.32 -1.56 -7.63
N HIS A 205 0.79 -2.10 -7.14
CA HIS A 205 0.75 -3.14 -6.12
C HIS A 205 0.96 -2.53 -4.71
N PRO A 206 0.05 -2.77 -3.74
CA PRO A 206 0.13 -2.20 -2.40
C PRO A 206 1.46 -2.50 -1.70
N GLU A 207 1.96 -3.73 -1.81
CA GLU A 207 3.22 -4.10 -1.14
C GLU A 207 4.45 -3.44 -1.73
N VAL A 208 4.45 -3.16 -3.05
CA VAL A 208 5.52 -2.39 -3.69
C VAL A 208 5.43 -0.93 -3.24
N SER A 209 4.21 -0.40 -3.14
CA SER A 209 3.96 0.95 -2.63
C SER A 209 4.43 1.09 -1.17
N PHE A 210 4.07 0.16 -0.29
CA PHE A 210 4.55 0.15 1.10
C PHE A 210 6.07 0.03 1.19
N ALA A 211 6.68 -0.90 0.45
CA ALA A 211 8.14 -1.03 0.42
C ALA A 211 8.82 0.25 -0.06
N THR A 212 8.20 0.99 -0.98
CA THR A 212 8.69 2.30 -1.44
C THR A 212 8.54 3.38 -0.37
N MET A 213 7.44 3.39 0.39
CA MET A 213 7.22 4.32 1.51
C MET A 213 8.20 4.12 2.67
N THR A 214 8.55 2.86 2.97
CA THR A 214 9.34 2.47 4.15
C THR A 214 10.80 2.19 3.81
N GLY A 215 11.16 2.12 2.53
CA GLY A 215 12.50 1.72 2.05
C GLY A 215 12.77 0.21 2.07
N ALA A 216 11.86 -0.59 2.64
CA ALA A 216 11.96 -2.05 2.69
C ALA A 216 10.58 -2.70 2.88
N PRO A 217 10.35 -3.95 2.42
CA PRO A 217 9.05 -4.61 2.57
C PRO A 217 8.59 -4.75 4.04
N ILE A 218 7.32 -4.47 4.29
CA ILE A 218 6.66 -4.78 5.57
C ILE A 218 6.43 -6.30 5.62
N LEU A 219 7.23 -7.02 6.40
CA LEU A 219 7.14 -8.50 6.48
C LEU A 219 5.93 -8.99 7.27
N ALA A 220 5.46 -8.19 8.23
CA ALA A 220 4.27 -8.52 9.01
C ALA A 220 3.02 -8.63 8.12
N SER A 221 2.29 -9.74 8.32
CA SER A 221 1.07 -10.05 7.55
C SER A 221 0.02 -8.95 7.73
N LYS A 222 -0.66 -8.56 6.65
CA LYS A 222 -1.75 -7.56 6.71
C LYS A 222 -2.95 -8.01 7.56
N LYS A 223 -3.01 -9.31 7.89
CA LYS A 223 -4.05 -9.91 8.74
C LYS A 223 -3.74 -9.85 10.24
N THR A 224 -2.51 -9.48 10.64
CA THR A 224 -2.15 -9.30 12.06
C THR A 224 -2.27 -7.83 12.47
N ASP A 225 -2.44 -7.58 13.76
CA ASP A 225 -2.51 -6.21 14.30
C ASP A 225 -1.20 -5.45 14.05
N ASP A 226 -0.06 -6.08 14.32
CA ASP A 226 1.27 -5.53 14.01
C ASP A 226 1.42 -5.13 12.53
N GLY A 227 1.00 -6.01 11.60
CA GLY A 227 1.07 -5.68 10.18
C GLY A 227 0.12 -4.55 9.77
N ARG A 228 -1.03 -4.42 10.44
CA ARG A 228 -1.96 -3.30 10.22
C ARG A 228 -1.36 -1.99 10.73
N ASP A 229 -0.79 -2.00 11.93
CA ASP A 229 -0.20 -0.82 12.57
C ASP A 229 1.02 -0.31 11.78
N GLN A 230 1.87 -1.21 11.28
CA GLN A 230 3.00 -0.83 10.42
C GLN A 230 2.54 -0.15 9.12
N ARG A 231 1.46 -0.63 8.48
CA ARG A 231 0.90 -0.01 7.26
C ARG A 231 0.28 1.35 7.54
N LEU A 232 -0.45 1.47 8.65
CA LEU A 232 -1.00 2.75 9.10
C LEU A 232 0.10 3.78 9.40
N ALA A 233 1.18 3.35 10.06
CA ALA A 233 2.34 4.20 10.33
C ALA A 233 3.06 4.60 9.03
N ALA A 234 3.18 3.68 8.07
CA ALA A 234 3.72 3.96 6.75
C ALA A 234 2.92 5.04 6.01
N LEU A 235 1.58 4.89 5.94
CA LEU A 235 0.67 5.87 5.34
C LEU A 235 0.77 7.24 6.03
N ALA A 236 0.72 7.26 7.37
CA ALA A 236 0.74 8.50 8.14
C ALA A 236 2.02 9.31 7.89
N ALA A 237 3.17 8.65 7.93
CA ALA A 237 4.45 9.30 7.66
C ALA A 237 4.65 9.63 6.18
N ALA A 238 3.93 8.96 5.28
CA ALA A 238 3.85 9.30 3.86
C ALA A 238 2.87 10.44 3.57
N GLY A 239 2.23 11.05 4.58
CA GLY A 239 1.32 12.19 4.44
C GLY A 239 -0.16 11.82 4.27
N ILE A 240 -0.51 10.53 4.34
CA ILE A 240 -1.89 10.06 4.26
C ILE A 240 -2.42 9.82 5.68
N ALA A 241 -3.33 10.67 6.12
CA ALA A 241 -3.95 10.54 7.43
C ALA A 241 -4.81 9.28 7.50
N ARG A 242 -4.98 8.74 8.71
CA ARG A 242 -5.82 7.55 8.94
C ARG A 242 -7.22 7.74 8.35
N PRO A 243 -7.71 6.79 7.53
CA PRO A 243 -9.08 6.79 7.03
C PRO A 243 -10.10 6.87 8.17
N SER A 244 -11.20 7.59 7.97
CA SER A 244 -12.28 7.68 8.96
C SER A 244 -13.00 6.36 9.19
N VAL A 245 -13.03 5.51 8.17
CA VAL A 245 -13.68 4.20 8.18
C VAL A 245 -12.67 3.18 7.68
N LEU A 246 -12.45 2.13 8.47
CA LEU A 246 -11.58 1.01 8.11
C LEU A 246 -12.36 -0.26 7.79
N GLN A 247 -13.68 -0.29 7.99
CA GLN A 247 -14.49 -1.46 7.69
C GLN A 247 -15.93 -1.04 7.42
N GLY A 248 -16.59 -1.78 6.54
CA GLY A 248 -17.98 -1.56 6.20
C GLY A 248 -18.63 -2.81 5.63
N GLN A 249 -19.81 -2.65 5.04
CA GLN A 249 -20.49 -3.76 4.37
C GLN A 249 -19.71 -4.14 3.10
N GLY A 250 -19.02 -5.29 3.15
CA GLY A 250 -18.31 -5.88 2.01
C GLY A 250 -16.91 -5.32 1.71
N TYR A 251 -16.24 -4.71 2.69
CA TYR A 251 -14.80 -4.44 2.65
C TYR A 251 -14.18 -4.46 4.05
N ALA A 252 -12.94 -4.90 4.12
CA ALA A 252 -12.16 -5.03 5.34
C ALA A 252 -11.07 -3.94 5.46
N ALA A 253 -10.42 -3.90 6.62
CA ALA A 253 -9.37 -2.92 6.89
C ALA A 253 -8.16 -3.08 5.98
N ASP A 254 -7.82 -4.30 5.57
CA ASP A 254 -6.74 -4.50 4.62
C ASP A 254 -7.08 -3.93 3.24
N ASP A 255 -8.30 -4.16 2.72
CA ASP A 255 -8.72 -3.61 1.43
C ASP A 255 -8.62 -2.06 1.41
N VAL A 256 -9.01 -1.41 2.51
CA VAL A 256 -8.91 0.06 2.65
C VAL A 256 -7.46 0.54 2.69
N LEU A 257 -6.60 -0.16 3.43
CA LEU A 257 -5.18 0.21 3.54
C LEU A 257 -4.45 -0.01 2.21
N ASP A 258 -4.78 -1.07 1.50
CA ASP A 258 -4.24 -1.38 0.18
C ASP A 258 -4.70 -0.32 -0.83
N ALA A 259 -5.99 0.04 -0.86
CA ALA A 259 -6.49 1.16 -1.67
C ALA A 259 -5.80 2.50 -1.34
N CYS A 260 -5.50 2.78 -0.06
CA CYS A 260 -4.73 3.98 0.32
C CYS A 260 -3.29 3.95 -0.19
N ALA A 261 -2.63 2.79 -0.14
CA ALA A 261 -1.29 2.62 -0.68
C ALA A 261 -1.27 2.79 -2.20
N VAL A 262 -2.31 2.28 -2.88
CA VAL A 262 -2.52 2.49 -4.31
C VAL A 262 -2.72 3.97 -4.64
N ALA A 263 -3.51 4.68 -3.83
CA ALA A 263 -3.77 6.11 -4.02
C ALA A 263 -2.50 6.95 -3.85
N TRP A 264 -1.62 6.56 -2.93
CA TRP A 264 -0.31 7.21 -2.74
C TRP A 264 0.55 7.16 -4.00
N SER A 265 0.68 5.99 -4.63
CA SER A 265 1.46 5.83 -5.86
C SER A 265 0.79 6.57 -7.04
N ALA A 266 -0.55 6.59 -7.09
CA ALA A 266 -1.29 7.39 -8.07
C ALA A 266 -1.02 8.90 -7.91
N ALA A 267 -0.96 9.41 -6.68
CA ALA A 267 -0.60 10.81 -6.40
C ALA A 267 0.85 11.11 -6.83
N ARG A 268 1.79 10.19 -6.56
CA ARG A 268 3.18 10.31 -7.02
C ARG A 268 3.28 10.31 -8.54
N HIS A 269 2.51 9.49 -9.23
CA HIS A 269 2.46 9.51 -10.69
C HIS A 269 1.93 10.86 -11.20
N ALA A 270 0.86 11.39 -10.60
CA ALA A 270 0.32 12.71 -10.96
C ALA A 270 1.36 13.83 -10.77
N ALA A 271 2.26 13.69 -9.80
CA ALA A 271 3.36 14.61 -9.53
C ALA A 271 4.65 14.32 -10.33
N GLY A 272 4.69 13.27 -11.17
CA GLY A 272 5.89 12.89 -11.92
C GLY A 272 7.00 12.23 -11.07
N LEU A 273 6.66 11.69 -9.90
CA LEU A 273 7.59 11.11 -8.93
C LEU A 273 7.56 9.58 -8.89
N ALA A 274 6.53 8.95 -9.46
CA ALA A 274 6.40 7.49 -9.50
C ALA A 274 7.33 6.88 -10.56
N ARG A 275 7.81 5.66 -10.30
CA ARG A 275 8.58 4.85 -11.24
C ARG A 275 7.78 3.61 -11.63
N SER A 276 8.02 3.13 -12.85
CA SER A 276 7.39 1.93 -13.38
C SER A 276 8.34 0.73 -13.29
N LEU A 277 7.76 -0.45 -13.14
CA LEU A 277 8.44 -1.74 -13.25
C LEU A 277 7.72 -2.58 -14.32
N PRO A 278 8.31 -2.79 -15.50
CA PRO A 278 9.57 -2.21 -16.00
C PRO A 278 9.45 -0.72 -16.35
N ASP A 279 10.60 -0.05 -16.48
CA ASP A 279 10.75 1.29 -17.06
C ASP A 279 11.70 1.20 -18.28
N PRO A 280 11.22 1.42 -19.51
CA PRO A 280 9.84 1.75 -19.87
C PRO A 280 8.88 0.55 -19.69
N PRO A 281 7.55 0.81 -19.55
CA PRO A 281 6.53 -0.24 -19.55
C PRO A 281 6.60 -1.15 -20.79
N GLU A 282 6.34 -2.44 -20.60
CA GLU A 282 6.25 -3.39 -21.72
C GLU A 282 4.88 -3.28 -22.42
N VAL A 283 4.80 -3.62 -23.70
CA VAL A 283 3.55 -3.55 -24.47
C VAL A 283 3.37 -4.85 -25.24
N PHE A 284 2.16 -5.42 -25.18
CA PHE A 284 1.78 -6.66 -25.85
C PHE A 284 0.84 -6.38 -27.04
N SER A 285 0.22 -7.42 -27.60
CA SER A 285 -0.69 -7.29 -28.74
C SER A 285 -1.93 -6.42 -28.49
N ASP A 286 -2.30 -6.18 -27.22
CA ASP A 286 -3.42 -5.30 -26.86
C ASP A 286 -3.11 -3.81 -26.93
N GLY A 287 -1.83 -3.43 -27.06
CA GLY A 287 -1.39 -2.04 -27.04
C GLY A 287 -1.55 -1.34 -25.69
N ILE A 288 -1.83 -2.07 -24.60
CA ILE A 288 -1.97 -1.51 -23.26
C ILE A 288 -0.61 -1.58 -22.57
N PRO A 289 -0.03 -0.45 -22.11
CA PRO A 289 1.23 -0.48 -21.37
C PRO A 289 1.11 -1.26 -20.07
N ALA A 290 2.01 -2.21 -19.88
CA ALA A 290 2.09 -3.10 -18.75
C ALA A 290 3.27 -2.71 -17.85
N ALA A 291 2.96 -2.21 -16.66
CA ALA A 291 3.95 -1.96 -15.61
C ALA A 291 3.26 -1.81 -14.25
N ILE A 292 3.99 -2.13 -13.17
CA ILE A 292 3.60 -1.82 -11.79
C ILE A 292 4.25 -0.49 -11.38
N TRP A 293 3.43 0.45 -10.91
CA TRP A 293 3.88 1.79 -10.50
C TRP A 293 4.02 1.93 -8.98
N ALA A 294 5.04 2.69 -8.52
CA ALA A 294 5.23 3.11 -7.12
C ALA A 294 6.03 4.41 -6.98
#